data_AF-A0A4Q3WDV6-F1
#
_entry.id   AF-A0A4Q3WDV6-F1
#
_cell.length_a   1.000
_cell.length_b   1.000
_cell.length_c   1.000
_cell.angle_alpha   90.00
_cell.angle_beta   90.00
_cell.angle_gamma   90.00
#
_symmetry.space_group_name_H-M   'P 1'
#
loop_
_entity.id
_entity.type
_entity.pdbx_description
1 polymer ?
#
loop_
_entity_poly.entity_id
_entity_poly.type
_entity_poly.pdbx_seq_one_letter_code
_entity_poly.pdbx_strand_id
1 'polypeptide(L)' 'MRPFHTDEIRAKIQTSQLLNRLTDHALGKVELSATQVRAIEVLIKKTLPDLSSVDLTATHQGEIVAKVVFKGLNG' A
#
# COMPACT_ATOMS: atom_id res chain seq x y z
N MET A 1 -7.92 5.89 -19.79
CA MET A 1 -7.12 5.28 -18.70
C MET A 1 -6.86 6.37 -17.68
N ARG A 2 -7.36 6.25 -16.44
CA ARG A 2 -7.33 7.32 -15.43
C ARG A 2 -5.96 7.30 -14.73
N PRO A 3 -5.06 8.28 -14.97
CA PRO A 3 -3.65 8.18 -14.54
C PRO A 3 -3.45 8.29 -13.02
N PHE A 4 -4.39 8.95 -12.33
CA PHE A 4 -4.29 9.25 -10.89
C PHE A 4 -4.16 8.01 -9.99
N HIS A 5 -4.76 6.88 -10.35
CA HIS A 5 -4.75 5.71 -9.47
C HIS A 5 -3.38 5.01 -9.43
N THR A 6 -2.60 5.09 -10.51
CA THR A 6 -1.30 4.40 -10.60
C THR A 6 -0.24 5.08 -9.74
N ASP A 7 -0.24 6.41 -9.69
CA ASP A 7 0.74 7.18 -8.93
C ASP A 7 0.48 7.09 -7.41
N GLU A 8 -0.78 7.11 -7.00
CA GLU A 8 -1.15 6.85 -5.61
C GLU A 8 -0.72 5.46 -5.18
N ILE A 9 -1.06 4.40 -5.93
CA ILE A 9 -0.64 3.03 -5.60
C ILE A 9 0.88 2.93 -5.50
N ARG A 10 1.62 3.56 -6.43
CA ARG A 10 3.08 3.61 -6.42
C ARG A 10 3.61 4.29 -5.16
N ALA A 11 3.01 5.41 -4.75
CA ALA A 11 3.36 6.13 -3.52
C ALA A 11 3.11 5.28 -2.27
N LYS A 12 2.01 4.51 -2.22
CA LYS A 12 1.73 3.56 -1.12
C LYS A 12 2.81 2.47 -1.05
N ILE A 13 3.12 1.83 -2.19
CA ILE A 13 4.14 0.79 -2.27
C ILE A 13 5.51 1.32 -1.82
N GLN A 14 5.89 2.51 -2.30
CA GLN A 14 7.16 3.13 -1.91
C GLN A 14 7.21 3.44 -0.42
N THR A 15 6.12 3.97 0.15
CA THR A 15 6.01 4.26 1.58
C THR A 15 6.21 2.99 2.42
N SER A 16 5.58 1.88 2.03
CA SER A 16 5.76 0.59 2.72
C SER A 16 7.21 0.09 2.66
N GLN A 17 7.89 0.23 1.52
CA GLN A 17 9.31 -0.16 1.39
C GLN A 17 10.22 0.68 2.27
N LEU A 18 9.97 1.99 2.35
CA LEU A 18 10.72 2.91 3.19
C LEU A 18 10.53 2.60 4.69
N LEU A 19 9.31 2.25 5.09
CA LEU A 19 9.02 1.81 6.45
C LEU A 19 9.78 0.53 6.79
N ASN A 20 9.73 -0.48 5.91
CA ASN A 20 10.49 -1.72 6.09
C ASN A 20 11.98 -1.44 6.27
N ARG A 21 12.54 -0.50 5.50
CA ARG A 21 13.95 -0.13 5.60
C ARG A 21 14.30 0.52 6.94
N LEU A 22 13.45 1.40 7.46
CA LEU A 22 13.61 1.98 8.80
C LEU A 22 13.47 0.92 9.89
N THR A 23 12.54 -0.03 9.75
CA THR A 23 12.36 -1.14 10.68
C THR A 23 13.60 -2.03 10.71
N ASP A 24 14.12 -2.43 9.54
CA ASP A 24 15.33 -3.23 9.46
C ASP A 24 16.54 -2.49 10.05
N HIS A 25 16.60 -1.16 9.91
CA HIS A 25 17.63 -0.35 10.55
C HIS A 25 17.50 -0.36 12.07
N ALA A 26 16.29 -0.18 12.60
CA ALA A 26 16.02 -0.24 14.04
C ALA A 26 16.31 -1.62 14.65
N LEU A 27 16.15 -2.69 13.87
CA LEU A 27 16.49 -4.06 14.27
C LEU A 27 17.98 -4.42 14.05
N GLY A 28 18.81 -3.48 13.62
CA GLY A 28 20.24 -3.70 13.40
C GLY A 28 20.58 -4.57 12.19
N LYS A 29 19.62 -4.81 11.28
CA LYS A 29 19.84 -5.62 10.06
C LYS A 29 20.50 -4.82 8.94
N VAL A 30 20.27 -3.51 8.90
CA VAL A 30 20.88 -2.59 7.94
C VAL A 30 21.38 -1.33 8.65
N GLU A 31 22.49 -0.77 8.21
CA GLU A 31 22.85 0.60 8.61
C GLU A 31 22.26 1.61 7.64
N LEU A 32 21.83 2.73 8.21
CA LEU A 32 21.43 3.93 7.50
C LEU A 32 22.20 5.10 8.09
N SER A 33 22.70 5.98 7.24
CA SER A 33 23.27 7.24 7.71
C SER A 33 22.17 8.14 8.27
N ALA A 34 22.54 9.07 9.15
CA ALA A 34 21.59 10.04 9.72
C ALA A 34 20.84 10.83 8.62
N THR A 35 21.52 11.16 7.53
CA THR A 35 20.91 11.82 6.36
C THR A 35 19.86 10.95 5.68
N GLN A 36 20.10 9.64 5.57
CA GLN A 36 19.13 8.70 4.99
C GLN A 36 17.90 8.56 5.88
N VAL A 37 18.08 8.38 7.19
CA VAL A 37 16.96 8.31 8.15
C VAL A 37 16.12 9.58 8.06
N ARG A 38 16.76 10.75 8.03
CA ARG A 38 16.07 12.04 7.93
C ARG A 38 15.32 12.21 6.61
N ALA A 39 15.92 11.81 5.50
CA ALA A 39 15.28 11.87 4.18
C ALA A 39 14.03 10.98 4.11
N ILE A 40 14.14 9.75 4.64
CA ILE A 40 13.02 8.81 4.69
C ILE A 40 11.88 9.36 5.57
N GLU A 41 12.21 9.90 6.75
CA GLU A 41 11.23 10.50 7.66
C GLU A 41 10.44 11.65 6.99
N VAL A 42 11.13 12.53 6.24
CA VAL A 42 10.49 13.63 5.52
C VAL A 42 9.56 13.13 4.41
N LEU A 43 9.95 12.07 3.70
CA LEU A 43 9.10 11.47 2.65
C LEU A 43 7.84 10.84 3.25
N ILE A 44 7.97 10.05 4.31
CA ILE A 44 6.83 9.40 4.99
C ILE A 44 5.84 10.44 5.53
N LYS A 45 6.33 11.55 6.10
CA LYS A 45 5.49 12.65 6.60
C LYS A 45 4.66 13.33 5.51
N LYS A 46 5.11 13.29 4.25
CA LYS A 46 4.35 13.83 3.12
C LYS A 46 3.34 12.82 2.59
N THR A 47 3.69 11.53 2.55
CA THR A 47 2.84 10.51 1.93
C THR A 47 1.74 9.97 2.83
N LEU A 48 1.93 9.90 4.15
CA LEU A 48 0.89 9.46 5.10
C LEU A 48 -0.36 10.36 5.17
N PRO A 49 -0.25 11.71 5.25
CA PRO A 49 -1.43 12.57 5.21
C PRO A 49 -2.19 12.45 3.88
N ASP A 50 -1.48 12.36 2.74
CA ASP A 50 -2.09 12.14 1.42
C ASP A 50 -2.89 10.82 1.37
N LEU A 51 -2.37 9.77 2.00
CA LEU A 51 -3.00 8.45 2.14
C LEU A 51 -4.30 8.47 2.95
N SER A 52 -4.35 9.27 4.02
CA SER A 52 -5.54 9.42 4.87
C SER A 52 -6.67 10.20 4.20
N SER A 53 -6.37 10.94 3.13
CA SER A 53 -7.34 11.66 2.32
C SER A 53 -7.96 10.81 1.20
N VAL A 54 -7.63 9.52 1.12
CA VAL A 54 -8.31 8.61 0.20
C VAL A 54 -9.65 8.22 0.81
N ASP A 55 -10.67 8.99 0.44
CA ASP A 55 -12.06 8.74 0.77
C ASP A 55 -12.46 7.29 0.47
N LEU A 56 -13.15 6.69 1.44
CA LEU A 56 -13.91 5.44 1.35
C LEU A 56 -15.12 5.55 0.40
N THR A 57 -15.04 6.31 -0.70
CA THR A 57 -16.02 6.24 -1.80
C THR A 57 -15.65 5.07 -2.72
N ALA A 58 -15.58 3.86 -2.16
CA ALA A 58 -15.58 2.64 -2.94
C ALA A 58 -17.02 2.38 -3.42
N THR A 59 -17.44 3.11 -4.45
CA THR A 59 -18.58 2.71 -5.27
C THR A 59 -18.16 1.49 -6.07
N HIS A 60 -18.12 0.32 -5.42
CA HIS A 60 -17.95 -0.97 -6.09
C HIS A 60 -19.23 -1.29 -6.88
N GLN A 61 -19.31 -0.79 -8.12
CA GLN A 61 -20.19 -1.35 -9.16
C GLN A 61 -19.42 -2.46 -9.92
N GLY A 62 -18.92 -3.44 -9.18
CA GLY A 62 -18.48 -4.70 -9.76
C GLY A 62 -19.47 -5.76 -9.36
N GLU A 63 -20.31 -6.22 -10.29
CA GLU A 63 -21.23 -7.34 -10.05
C GLU A 63 -20.46 -8.51 -9.44
N ILE A 64 -20.87 -8.94 -8.26
CA ILE A 64 -20.39 -10.18 -7.68
C ILE A 64 -21.06 -11.31 -8.46
N VAL A 65 -20.40 -11.82 -9.49
CA VAL A 65 -20.82 -13.07 -10.14
C VAL A 65 -20.41 -14.24 -9.24
N ALA A 66 -21.29 -14.58 -8.31
CA ALA A 66 -21.15 -15.79 -7.50
C ALA A 66 -21.39 -17.01 -8.40
N LYS A 67 -20.33 -17.64 -8.90
CA LYS A 67 -20.44 -18.92 -9.59
C LYS A 67 -20.68 -20.02 -8.56
N VAL A 68 -21.95 -20.41 -8.36
CA VAL A 68 -22.31 -21.57 -7.55
C VAL A 68 -21.86 -22.84 -8.30
N VAL A 69 -20.83 -23.51 -7.81
CA VAL A 69 -20.44 -24.84 -8.27
C VAL A 69 -21.17 -25.86 -7.41
N PHE A 70 -22.23 -26.46 -7.94
CA PHE A 70 -22.84 -27.64 -7.32
C PHE A 70 -21.90 -28.84 -7.53
N LYS A 71 -21.17 -29.22 -6.48
CA LYS A 71 -20.46 -30.50 -6.45
C LYS A 71 -21.51 -31.58 -6.24
N GLY A 72 -21.65 -32.44 -7.25
CA GLY A 72 -22.79 -33.31 -7.48
C GLY A 72 -23.28 -34.13 -6.28
N LEU A 73 -24.61 -34.21 -6.18
CA LEU A 73 -25.28 -35.40 -5.66
C LEU A 73 -25.43 -36.34 -6.85
N ASN A 74 -24.78 -37.49 -6.83
CA ASN A 74 -25.17 -38.65 -7.64
C ASN A 74 -24.65 -39.91 -6.96
N GLY A 75 -25.62 -40.75 -6.56
CA GLY A 75 -25.54 -42.21 -6.48
C GLY A 75 -24.49 -42.82 -5.57
#